data_AF-A0A372RR03-F1
#
_entry.id   AF-A0A372RR03-F1
#
_cell.length_a   1.000
_cell.length_b   1.000
_cell.length_c   1.000
_cell.angle_alpha   90.00
_cell.angle_beta   90.00
_cell.angle_gamma   90.00
#
_symmetry.space_group_name_H-M   'P 1'
#
loop_
_entity.id
_entity.type
_entity.pdbx_description
1 polymer ?
#
loop_
_entity_poly.entity_id
_entity_poly.type
_entity_poly.pdbx_seq_one_letter_code
_entity_poly.pdbx_strand_id
1 'polypeptide(L)'
;MTDILNGFDHLIVDIHSKDLHEQISKRLKIQYLSYYSPSEFKEAKGIFFGPYFRIIVSLPVQIKQKRKNVHFIVNTGSPKTYICKEVYESFGLTTSDSTVHSILLNNIFTIIHLPPSDSHFNDINILGTEYLKIAHANLTIDFENDHISLFFDQPIPISIQTIPQLNIEGIVGLGIIAFALFLIFKKNPRFIFSIAVAFLSYEIFYFTQMIQDKYFKYF
;
A
#
# COMPACT_ATOMS: atom_id res chain seq x y z
N MET A 1 4.27 -20.96 -19.08
CA MET A 1 4.01 -19.83 -18.13
C MET A 1 4.73 -18.56 -18.59
N THR A 2 5.93 -18.68 -19.18
CA THR A 2 6.62 -17.64 -19.97
C THR A 2 5.81 -17.13 -21.17
N ASP A 3 5.08 -18.00 -21.88
CA ASP A 3 4.32 -17.58 -23.08
C ASP A 3 3.15 -16.61 -22.79
N ILE A 4 2.55 -16.69 -21.60
CA ILE A 4 1.45 -15.81 -21.21
C ILE A 4 1.98 -14.40 -20.91
N LEU A 5 3.14 -14.30 -20.24
CA LEU A 5 3.79 -13.02 -19.96
C LEU A 5 4.28 -12.34 -21.26
N ASN A 6 4.84 -13.11 -22.20
CA ASN A 6 5.26 -12.57 -23.51
C ASN A 6 4.09 -12.02 -24.33
N GLY A 7 2.91 -12.65 -24.26
CA GLY A 7 1.72 -12.18 -24.98
C GLY A 7 1.17 -10.84 -24.47
N PHE A 8 1.17 -10.63 -23.15
CA PHE A 8 0.68 -9.37 -22.56
C PHE A 8 1.61 -8.19 -22.81
N ASP A 9 2.91 -8.47 -22.86
CA ASP A 9 3.94 -7.46 -22.99
C ASP A 9 3.87 -6.68 -24.32
N HIS A 10 3.70 -7.40 -25.43
CA HIS A 10 3.58 -6.79 -26.76
C HIS A 10 2.31 -5.94 -26.96
N LEU A 11 1.32 -6.09 -26.09
CA LEU A 11 0.04 -5.39 -26.22
C LEU A 11 0.07 -4.00 -25.61
N ILE A 12 1.16 -3.54 -24.99
CA ILE A 12 1.25 -2.20 -24.39
C ILE A 12 2.53 -1.52 -24.86
N VAL A 13 2.46 -0.93 -26.04
CA VAL A 13 3.59 -0.24 -26.71
C VAL A 13 3.29 1.24 -27.02
N ASP A 14 2.07 1.69 -26.70
CA ASP A 14 1.50 2.97 -27.10
C ASP A 14 1.54 4.05 -26.01
N ILE A 15 1.96 3.70 -24.79
CA ILE A 15 2.06 4.61 -23.65
C ILE A 15 3.45 4.49 -23.04
N HIS A 16 4.07 5.63 -22.77
CA HIS A 16 5.38 5.71 -22.12
C HIS A 16 5.34 6.59 -20.87
N SER A 17 6.40 6.53 -20.05
CA SER A 17 6.51 7.37 -18.83
C SER A 17 6.30 8.86 -19.12
N LYS A 18 6.79 9.36 -20.27
CA LYS A 18 6.58 10.75 -20.69
C LYS A 18 5.08 11.12 -20.76
N ASP A 19 4.23 10.23 -21.26
CA ASP A 19 2.79 10.48 -21.35
C ASP A 19 2.15 10.59 -19.97
N LEU A 20 2.62 9.79 -18.99
CA LEU A 20 2.17 9.84 -17.60
C LEU A 20 2.42 11.23 -17.01
N HIS A 21 3.62 11.78 -17.20
CA HIS A 21 4.01 13.11 -16.71
C HIS A 21 3.28 14.25 -17.41
N GLU A 22 3.05 14.13 -18.71
CA GLU A 22 2.55 15.23 -19.54
C GLU A 22 1.05 15.10 -19.80
N GLN A 23 0.68 14.40 -20.88
CA GLN A 23 -0.67 14.43 -21.44
C GLN A 23 -1.71 13.79 -20.51
N ILE A 24 -1.36 12.67 -19.88
CA ILE A 24 -2.25 11.95 -18.96
C ILE A 24 -2.48 12.78 -17.71
N SER A 25 -1.41 13.33 -17.11
CA SER A 25 -1.52 14.21 -15.94
C SER A 25 -2.42 15.42 -16.22
N LYS A 26 -2.26 16.04 -17.40
CA LYS A 26 -3.08 17.18 -17.82
C LYS A 26 -4.56 16.81 -17.95
N ARG A 27 -4.87 15.65 -18.54
CA ARG A 27 -6.26 15.20 -18.76
C ARG A 27 -6.94 14.74 -17.47
N LEU A 28 -6.21 14.04 -16.59
CA LEU A 28 -6.69 13.66 -15.25
C LEU A 28 -6.80 14.85 -14.30
N LYS A 29 -6.14 15.98 -14.60
CA LYS A 29 -5.95 17.13 -13.70
C LYS A 29 -5.27 16.74 -12.39
N ILE A 30 -4.43 15.71 -12.44
CA ILE A 30 -3.65 15.18 -11.32
C ILE A 30 -2.23 14.96 -11.83
N GLN A 31 -1.25 15.64 -11.23
CA GLN A 31 0.14 15.50 -11.63
C GLN A 31 0.70 14.15 -11.18
N TYR A 32 1.32 13.41 -12.10
CA TYR A 32 1.99 12.15 -11.81
C TYR A 32 3.13 12.34 -10.79
N LEU A 33 3.24 11.44 -9.82
CA LEU A 33 4.22 11.45 -8.72
C LEU A 33 4.19 12.69 -7.80
N SER A 34 3.16 13.54 -7.93
CA SER A 34 2.89 14.62 -6.98
C SER A 34 2.47 14.05 -5.62
N TYR A 35 2.71 14.80 -4.55
CA TYR A 35 2.23 14.43 -3.21
C TYR A 35 0.71 14.38 -3.19
N TYR A 36 0.16 13.32 -2.58
CA TYR A 36 -1.28 13.17 -2.41
C TYR A 36 -1.76 13.99 -1.20
N SER A 37 -2.79 14.80 -1.40
CA SER A 37 -3.51 15.47 -0.31
C SER A 37 -4.71 14.61 0.10
N PRO A 38 -4.90 14.32 1.39
CA PRO A 38 -6.05 13.53 1.86
C PRO A 38 -7.38 14.19 1.47
N SER A 39 -8.13 13.52 0.60
CA SER A 39 -9.55 13.78 0.37
C SER A 39 -10.33 12.47 0.56
N GLU A 40 -11.64 12.57 0.81
CA GLU A 40 -12.51 11.40 0.83
C GLU A 40 -12.51 10.78 -0.57
N PHE A 41 -11.80 9.66 -0.72
CA PHE A 41 -11.51 9.07 -2.03
C PHE A 41 -12.30 7.78 -2.21
N LYS A 42 -13.58 7.87 -2.57
CA LYS A 42 -14.41 6.67 -2.87
C LYS A 42 -14.40 6.29 -4.35
N GLU A 43 -14.01 7.23 -5.19
CA GLU A 43 -14.12 7.11 -6.64
C GLU A 43 -12.89 7.73 -7.30
N ALA A 44 -12.24 6.97 -8.18
CA ALA A 44 -11.22 7.48 -9.09
C ALA A 44 -11.86 7.71 -10.47
N LYS A 45 -11.92 8.98 -10.88
CA LYS A 45 -12.31 9.33 -12.27
C LYS A 45 -11.15 9.01 -13.21
N GLY A 46 -11.45 8.26 -14.27
CA GLY A 46 -10.47 7.89 -15.28
C GLY A 46 -10.61 8.65 -16.59
N ILE A 47 -9.76 8.32 -17.55
CA ILE A 47 -9.80 8.83 -18.93
C ILE A 47 -9.50 7.70 -19.92
N PHE A 48 -9.98 7.82 -21.15
CA PHE A 48 -9.46 7.06 -22.28
C PHE A 48 -8.22 7.74 -22.84
N PHE A 49 -7.12 7.03 -23.04
CA PHE A 49 -5.87 7.59 -23.56
C PHE A 49 -5.29 6.77 -24.72
N GLY A 50 -4.69 7.47 -25.67
CA GLY A 50 -4.01 6.86 -26.81
C GLY A 50 -4.96 6.24 -27.86
N PRO A 51 -4.39 5.68 -28.94
CA PRO A 51 -5.15 5.12 -30.06
C PRO A 51 -5.92 3.84 -29.70
N TYR A 52 -5.52 3.16 -28.61
CA TYR A 52 -6.17 1.95 -28.12
C TYR A 52 -7.17 2.20 -26.98
N PHE A 53 -7.55 3.47 -26.75
CA PHE A 53 -8.50 3.86 -25.69
C PHE A 53 -8.16 3.23 -24.34
N ARG A 54 -6.89 3.30 -23.95
CA ARG A 54 -6.42 2.76 -22.67
C ARG A 54 -7.13 3.47 -21.52
N ILE A 55 -7.65 2.70 -20.59
CA ILE A 55 -8.31 3.22 -19.40
C ILE A 55 -7.21 3.60 -18.41
N ILE A 56 -7.10 4.90 -18.11
CA ILE A 56 -6.12 5.41 -17.15
C ILE A 56 -6.82 5.97 -15.93
N VAL A 57 -6.33 5.60 -14.74
CA VAL A 57 -6.79 6.16 -13.45
C VAL A 57 -5.60 6.62 -12.62
N SER A 58 -5.82 7.62 -11.76
CA SER A 58 -4.83 8.02 -10.74
C SER A 58 -5.26 7.48 -9.38
N LEU A 59 -4.39 6.72 -8.72
CA LEU A 59 -4.61 6.20 -7.38
C LEU A 59 -3.49 6.65 -6.43
N PRO A 60 -3.80 6.91 -5.15
CA PRO A 60 -2.76 7.24 -4.18
C PRO A 60 -1.98 5.98 -3.81
N VAL A 61 -0.66 6.04 -3.98
CA VAL A 61 0.29 5.04 -3.50
C VAL A 61 0.98 5.58 -2.26
N GLN A 62 0.98 4.77 -1.19
CA GLN A 62 1.74 5.03 0.01
C GLN A 62 2.84 3.99 0.19
N ILE A 63 4.06 4.52 0.34
CA ILE A 63 5.24 3.76 0.72
C ILE A 63 5.87 4.48 1.92
N LYS A 64 6.07 3.75 3.02
CA LYS A 64 6.46 4.34 4.32
C LYS A 64 5.46 5.45 4.71
N GLN A 65 5.96 6.66 4.98
CA GLN A 65 5.17 7.83 5.40
C GLN A 65 4.83 8.79 4.25
N LYS A 66 5.24 8.49 3.02
CA LYS A 66 4.99 9.35 1.85
C LYS A 66 3.81 8.80 1.07
N ARG A 67 2.95 9.69 0.56
CA ARG A 67 1.85 9.36 -0.36
C ARG A 67 1.98 10.15 -1.65
N LYS A 68 1.85 9.49 -2.79
CA LYS A 68 1.91 10.13 -4.11
C LYS A 68 0.81 9.66 -5.03
N ASN A 69 0.40 10.51 -5.96
CA ASN A 69 -0.49 10.14 -7.06
C ASN A 69 0.28 9.32 -8.10
N VAL A 70 -0.21 8.13 -8.41
CA VAL A 70 0.39 7.25 -9.43
C VAL A 70 -0.68 6.92 -10.46
N HIS A 71 -0.34 7.13 -11.74
CA HIS A 71 -1.22 6.85 -12.86
C HIS A 71 -1.03 5.41 -13.30
N PHE A 72 -2.14 4.69 -13.43
CA PHE A 72 -2.16 3.28 -13.83
C PHE A 72 -3.00 3.09 -15.08
N ILE A 73 -2.51 2.23 -15.97
CA ILE A 73 -3.37 1.59 -16.97
C ILE A 73 -4.18 0.51 -16.25
N VAL A 74 -5.51 0.60 -16.31
CA VAL A 74 -6.39 -0.45 -15.84
C VAL A 74 -6.38 -1.58 -16.87
N ASN A 75 -5.81 -2.73 -16.53
CA ASN A 75 -5.65 -3.85 -17.45
C ASN A 75 -6.29 -5.12 -16.87
N THR A 76 -7.50 -5.41 -17.33
CA THR A 76 -8.24 -6.62 -16.93
C THR A 76 -7.62 -7.91 -17.46
N GLY A 77 -6.71 -7.83 -18.44
CA GLY A 77 -5.89 -8.96 -18.89
C GLY A 77 -4.72 -9.26 -17.97
N SER A 78 -4.27 -8.29 -17.15
CA SER A 78 -3.16 -8.52 -16.23
C SER A 78 -3.66 -9.10 -14.91
N PRO A 79 -3.21 -10.30 -14.48
CA PRO A 79 -3.54 -10.81 -13.15
C PRO A 79 -2.90 -9.96 -12.04
N LYS A 80 -1.70 -9.41 -12.29
CA LYS A 80 -0.88 -8.74 -11.29
C LYS A 80 -0.84 -7.23 -11.50
N THR A 81 -0.63 -6.51 -10.41
CA THR A 81 -0.38 -5.06 -10.41
C THR A 81 1.12 -4.79 -10.45
N TYR A 82 1.53 -3.90 -11.36
CA TYR A 82 2.92 -3.52 -11.57
C TYR A 82 3.10 -2.01 -11.36
N ILE A 83 4.21 -1.63 -10.72
CA ILE A 83 4.66 -0.24 -10.70
C ILE A 83 6.09 -0.15 -11.20
N CYS A 84 6.35 0.85 -12.04
CA CYS A 84 7.66 0.99 -12.67
C CYS A 84 8.73 1.48 -11.68
N LYS A 85 9.99 1.32 -12.07
CA LYS A 85 11.17 1.72 -11.28
C LYS A 85 11.09 3.17 -10.81
N GLU A 86 10.60 4.05 -11.67
CA GLU A 86 10.47 5.48 -11.40
C GLU A 86 9.62 5.75 -10.14
N VAL A 87 8.54 4.99 -9.93
CA VAL A 87 7.70 5.15 -8.73
C VAL A 87 8.54 4.92 -7.48
N TYR A 88 9.29 3.81 -7.40
CA TYR A 88 10.15 3.48 -6.27
C TYR A 88 11.21 4.55 -6.00
N GLU A 89 11.90 4.98 -7.05
CA GLU A 89 12.93 6.01 -6.97
C GLU A 89 12.36 7.33 -6.44
N SER A 90 11.13 7.66 -6.85
CA SER A 90 10.43 8.85 -6.37
C SER A 90 10.14 8.80 -4.85
N PHE A 91 10.07 7.61 -4.24
CA PHE A 91 9.95 7.43 -2.79
C PHE A 91 11.30 7.42 -2.06
N GLY A 92 12.41 7.57 -2.80
CA GLY A 92 13.77 7.47 -2.27
C GLY A 92 14.17 6.03 -1.94
N LEU A 93 13.57 5.05 -2.61
CA LEU A 93 13.96 3.65 -2.49
C LEU A 93 14.87 3.30 -3.65
N THR A 94 16.00 2.66 -3.35
CA THR A 94 16.73 1.88 -4.34
C THR A 94 15.95 0.59 -4.56
N THR A 95 15.72 0.19 -5.80
CA THR A 95 15.23 -1.15 -6.11
C THR A 95 16.26 -2.15 -5.57
N SER A 96 16.01 -2.70 -4.38
CA SER A 96 16.71 -3.90 -3.93
C SER A 96 16.36 -5.05 -4.88
N ASP A 97 17.15 -6.13 -4.90
CA ASP A 97 16.95 -7.29 -5.80
C ASP A 97 15.58 -8.00 -5.69
N SER A 98 14.70 -7.58 -4.78
CA SER A 98 13.33 -8.08 -4.70
C SER A 98 12.47 -7.41 -5.78
N THR A 99 11.86 -8.22 -6.63
CA THR A 99 10.88 -7.78 -7.63
C THR A 99 9.46 -7.63 -7.08
N VAL A 100 9.28 -7.87 -5.77
CA VAL A 100 7.98 -7.89 -5.09
C VAL A 100 8.03 -7.03 -3.83
N HIS A 101 7.03 -6.18 -3.66
CA HIS A 101 6.92 -5.29 -2.50
C HIS A 101 5.48 -5.22 -1.97
N SER A 102 5.33 -4.97 -0.67
CA SER A 102 4.04 -4.66 -0.06
C SER A 102 3.91 -3.15 0.13
N ILE A 103 2.82 -2.57 -0.38
CA ILE A 103 2.53 -1.14 -0.29
C ILE A 103 1.07 -0.93 0.10
N LEU A 104 0.70 0.33 0.37
CA LEU A 104 -0.69 0.74 0.48
C LEU A 104 -1.11 1.42 -0.84
N LEU A 105 -1.97 0.77 -1.61
CA LEU A 105 -2.55 1.30 -2.85
C LEU A 105 -4.02 1.63 -2.59
N ASN A 106 -4.37 2.91 -2.68
CA ASN A 106 -5.66 3.42 -2.23
C ASN A 106 -6.01 2.97 -0.80
N ASN A 107 -5.02 3.02 0.11
CA ASN A 107 -5.12 2.58 1.50
C ASN A 107 -5.43 1.07 1.69
N ILE A 108 -5.26 0.25 0.66
CA ILE A 108 -5.39 -1.21 0.72
C ILE A 108 -3.99 -1.82 0.62
N PHE A 109 -3.65 -2.72 1.56
CA PHE A 109 -2.39 -3.45 1.50
C PHE A 109 -2.36 -4.32 0.25
N THR A 110 -1.38 -4.07 -0.61
CA THR A 110 -1.29 -4.65 -1.94
C THR A 110 0.12 -5.14 -2.20
N ILE A 111 0.23 -6.37 -2.69
CA ILE A 111 1.47 -6.90 -3.24
C ILE A 111 1.60 -6.37 -4.66
N ILE A 112 2.71 -5.71 -4.94
CA ILE A 112 3.02 -5.12 -6.24
C ILE A 112 4.30 -5.74 -6.80
N HIS A 113 4.39 -5.74 -8.13
CA HIS A 113 5.50 -6.28 -8.87
C HIS A 113 6.27 -5.19 -9.61
N LEU A 114 7.59 -5.32 -9.68
CA LEU A 114 8.37 -4.62 -10.69
C LEU A 114 8.10 -5.26 -12.06
N PRO A 115 7.85 -4.47 -13.11
CA PRO A 115 7.85 -4.97 -14.47
C PRO A 115 9.16 -5.73 -14.78
N PRO A 116 9.12 -6.81 -15.58
CA PRO A 116 10.33 -7.41 -16.13
C PRO A 116 11.17 -6.36 -16.87
N SER A 117 12.49 -6.41 -16.77
CA SER A 117 13.36 -5.37 -17.36
C SER A 117 13.29 -5.32 -18.89
N ASP A 118 13.03 -6.47 -19.52
CA ASP A 118 12.89 -6.68 -20.95
C ASP A 118 11.46 -6.44 -21.48
N SER A 119 10.54 -6.05 -20.58
CA SER A 119 9.17 -5.74 -20.93
C SER A 119 9.01 -4.39 -21.63
N HIS A 120 8.10 -4.33 -22.60
CA HIS A 120 7.65 -3.10 -23.27
C HIS A 120 6.89 -2.13 -22.35
N PHE A 121 6.42 -2.59 -21.19
CA PHE A 121 5.74 -1.75 -20.19
C PHE A 121 6.63 -1.43 -18.96
N ASN A 122 7.95 -1.56 -19.08
CA ASN A 122 8.87 -1.42 -17.95
C ASN A 122 8.92 -0.01 -17.31
N ASP A 123 8.42 1.01 -18.01
CA ASP A 123 8.41 2.42 -17.61
C ASP A 123 7.01 2.93 -17.20
N ILE A 124 6.00 2.07 -17.21
CA ILE A 124 4.60 2.42 -16.90
C ILE A 124 4.01 1.52 -15.79
N ASN A 125 2.88 1.94 -15.21
CA ASN A 125 2.21 1.21 -14.13
C ASN A 125 0.94 0.52 -14.63
N ILE A 126 0.74 -0.72 -14.20
CA ILE A 126 -0.40 -1.56 -14.58
C ILE A 126 -1.22 -1.90 -13.34
N LEU A 127 -2.51 -1.61 -13.37
CA LEU A 127 -3.46 -2.04 -12.35
C LEU A 127 -4.08 -3.38 -12.78
N GLY A 128 -3.74 -4.45 -12.07
CA GLY A 128 -4.18 -5.80 -12.40
C GLY A 128 -5.46 -6.22 -11.69
N THR A 129 -6.05 -7.31 -12.17
CA THR A 129 -7.34 -7.85 -11.69
C THR A 129 -7.31 -8.37 -10.26
N GLU A 130 -6.15 -8.85 -9.76
CA GLU A 130 -6.02 -9.25 -8.36
C GLU A 130 -6.31 -8.07 -7.42
N TYR A 131 -5.72 -6.90 -7.69
CA TYR A 131 -5.99 -5.70 -6.90
C TYR A 131 -7.45 -5.25 -7.05
N LEU A 132 -7.97 -5.18 -8.28
CA LEU A 132 -9.36 -4.78 -8.52
C LEU A 132 -10.35 -5.65 -7.74
N LYS A 133 -10.08 -6.96 -7.66
CA LYS A 133 -10.91 -7.90 -6.91
C LYS A 133 -10.79 -7.73 -5.39
N ILE A 134 -9.57 -7.61 -4.85
CA ILE A 134 -9.33 -7.40 -3.41
C ILE A 134 -9.91 -6.06 -2.96
N ALA A 135 -9.83 -5.04 -3.81
CA ALA A 135 -10.33 -3.70 -3.52
C ALA A 135 -11.86 -3.59 -3.64
N HIS A 136 -12.56 -4.67 -4.01
CA HIS A 136 -13.99 -4.66 -4.33
C HIS A 136 -14.32 -3.52 -5.31
N ALA A 137 -13.47 -3.36 -6.32
CA ALA A 137 -13.58 -2.24 -7.23
C ALA A 137 -14.71 -2.48 -8.24
N ASN A 138 -15.50 -1.44 -8.49
CA ASN A 138 -16.48 -1.38 -9.56
C ASN A 138 -15.95 -0.46 -10.67
N LEU A 139 -15.63 -1.06 -11.82
CA LEU A 139 -15.17 -0.35 -13.01
C LEU A 139 -16.35 -0.10 -13.94
N THR A 140 -16.73 1.16 -14.10
CA THR A 140 -17.71 1.62 -15.09
C THR A 140 -16.99 2.25 -16.26
N ILE A 141 -17.32 1.79 -17.48
CA ILE A 141 -16.78 2.29 -18.74
C ILE A 141 -17.95 2.63 -19.64
N ASP A 142 -18.11 3.91 -19.95
CA ASP A 142 -19.13 4.42 -20.84
C ASP A 142 -18.44 5.18 -21.98
N PHE A 143 -18.42 4.53 -23.15
CA PHE A 143 -17.78 5.06 -24.36
C PHE A 143 -18.57 6.21 -25.00
N GLU A 144 -19.90 6.24 -24.83
CA GLU A 144 -20.74 7.27 -25.43
C GLU A 144 -20.56 8.60 -24.70
N ASN A 145 -20.50 8.55 -23.37
CA ASN A 145 -20.36 9.74 -22.53
C ASN A 145 -18.91 10.09 -22.16
N ASP A 146 -17.92 9.39 -22.72
CA ASP A 146 -16.48 9.54 -22.36
C ASP A 146 -16.28 9.48 -20.83
N HIS A 147 -16.97 8.54 -20.18
CA HIS A 147 -17.01 8.42 -18.73
C HIS A 147 -16.35 7.12 -18.26
N ILE A 148 -15.34 7.26 -17.42
CA ILE A 148 -14.70 6.16 -16.71
C ILE A 148 -14.72 6.46 -15.22
N SER A 149 -15.17 5.48 -14.46
CA SER A 149 -15.17 5.52 -13.01
C SER A 149 -14.67 4.21 -12.43
N LEU A 150 -13.77 4.30 -11.45
CA LEU A 150 -13.35 3.19 -10.61
C LEU A 150 -13.77 3.49 -9.18
N PHE A 151 -14.86 2.87 -8.75
CA PHE A 151 -15.45 3.03 -7.43
C PHE A 151 -15.00 1.92 -6.48
N PHE A 152 -14.88 2.23 -5.19
CA PHE A 152 -14.46 1.27 -4.15
C PHE A 152 -15.54 1.18 -3.06
N ASP A 153 -16.19 0.02 -2.95
CA ASP A 153 -17.35 -0.21 -2.06
C ASP A 153 -16.99 -0.23 -0.57
N GLN A 154 -15.75 -0.58 -0.21
CA GLN A 154 -15.38 -0.75 1.19
C GLN A 154 -15.02 0.59 1.84
N PRO A 155 -15.42 0.83 3.11
CA PRO A 155 -14.89 1.94 3.87
C PRO A 155 -13.37 1.77 3.93
N ILE A 156 -12.68 2.66 3.24
CA ILE A 156 -11.23 2.73 3.27
C ILE A 156 -10.81 2.75 4.75
N PRO A 157 -10.07 1.75 5.24
CA PRO A 157 -9.60 1.77 6.61
C PRO A 157 -8.66 2.96 6.73
N ILE A 158 -9.18 4.08 7.24
CA ILE A 158 -8.33 5.10 7.84
C ILE A 158 -7.90 4.48 9.17
N SER A 159 -6.95 3.55 9.12
CA SER A 159 -6.12 3.28 10.28
C SER A 159 -5.10 4.42 10.43
N ILE A 160 -5.60 5.64 10.59
CA ILE A 160 -5.01 6.54 11.58
C ILE A 160 -5.57 6.07 12.93
N GLN A 161 -5.24 4.86 13.32
CA GLN A 161 -4.86 4.67 14.71
C GLN A 161 -3.37 4.85 14.65
N THR A 162 -2.94 6.06 15.04
CA THR A 162 -1.86 6.20 16.00
C THR A 162 -1.29 4.82 16.33
N ILE A 163 -0.06 4.53 15.88
CA ILE A 163 0.82 3.74 16.74
C ILE A 163 0.50 4.30 18.12
N PRO A 164 -0.07 3.54 19.08
CA PRO A 164 -0.28 4.09 20.41
C PRO A 164 1.06 4.71 20.69
N GLN A 165 1.10 6.05 20.82
CA GLN A 165 2.34 6.71 21.24
C GLN A 165 2.72 5.83 22.40
N LEU A 166 3.81 5.07 22.21
CA LEU A 166 4.29 4.20 23.25
C LEU A 166 4.40 5.21 24.36
N ASN A 167 3.53 5.12 25.36
CA ASN A 167 3.41 6.15 26.35
C ASN A 167 4.63 5.90 27.20
N ILE A 168 5.78 6.40 26.70
CA ILE A 168 7.09 6.14 27.24
C ILE A 168 7.06 6.69 28.65
N GLU A 169 6.26 7.72 28.95
CA GLU A 169 5.99 8.19 30.30
C GLU A 169 5.28 7.13 31.18
N GLY A 170 4.32 6.37 30.64
CA GLY A 170 3.65 5.27 31.35
C GLY A 170 4.54 4.03 31.55
N ILE A 171 5.31 3.64 30.54
CA ILE A 171 6.21 2.47 30.59
C ILE A 171 7.46 2.77 31.43
N VAL A 172 8.02 3.97 31.32
CA VAL A 172 9.11 4.45 32.19
C VAL A 172 8.60 4.62 33.62
N GLY A 173 7.37 5.10 33.82
CA GLY A 173 6.74 5.16 35.15
C GLY A 173 6.61 3.79 35.82
N LEU A 174 6.13 2.78 35.09
CA LEU A 174 6.01 1.41 35.61
C LEU A 174 7.36 0.73 35.84
N GLY A 175 8.35 0.98 34.97
CA GLY A 175 9.71 0.50 35.15
C GLY A 175 10.38 1.08 36.40
N ILE A 176 10.18 2.37 36.69
CA ILE A 176 10.68 3.04 37.89
C ILE A 176 10.00 2.50 39.15
N ILE A 177 8.69 2.23 39.11
CA ILE A 177 7.96 1.64 40.24
C ILE A 177 8.43 0.21 40.50
N ALA A 178 8.61 -0.63 39.47
CA ALA A 178 9.14 -1.97 39.62
C ALA A 178 10.58 -1.99 40.16
N PHE A 179 11.42 -1.05 39.70
CA PHE A 179 12.79 -0.90 40.19
C PHE A 179 12.84 -0.39 41.64
N ALA A 180 11.97 0.55 42.01
CA ALA A 180 11.83 1.01 43.39
C ALA A 180 11.35 -0.11 44.33
N LEU A 181 10.35 -0.90 43.90
CA LEU A 181 9.88 -2.07 44.64
C LEU A 181 11.00 -3.13 44.77
N PHE A 182 11.79 -3.36 43.73
CA PHE A 182 12.95 -4.25 43.77
C PHE A 182 14.02 -3.79 44.79
N LEU A 183 14.28 -2.48 44.89
CA LEU A 183 15.19 -1.91 45.87
C LEU A 183 14.63 -1.96 47.31
N ILE A 184 13.31 -1.76 47.49
CA ILE A 184 12.64 -1.78 48.81
C ILE A 184 12.56 -3.21 49.36
N PHE A 185 12.29 -4.20 48.52
CA PHE A 185 12.09 -5.60 48.95
C PHE A 185 13.38 -6.46 48.84
N LYS A 186 14.55 -5.85 49.01
CA LYS A 186 15.90 -6.47 48.97
C LYS A 186 16.07 -7.74 49.84
N LYS A 187 15.15 -8.00 50.77
CA LYS A 187 15.17 -9.15 51.70
C LYS A 187 14.76 -10.49 51.09
N ASN A 188 14.09 -10.53 49.93
CA ASN A 188 13.70 -11.79 49.27
C ASN A 188 13.68 -11.68 47.72
N PRO A 189 14.86 -11.64 47.07
CA PRO A 189 14.98 -11.29 45.65
C PRO A 189 14.33 -12.32 44.70
N ARG A 190 14.22 -13.59 45.11
CA ARG A 190 13.65 -14.65 44.27
C ARG A 190 12.14 -14.48 44.04
N PHE A 191 11.40 -14.04 45.07
CA PHE A 191 9.95 -13.88 44.99
C PHE A 191 9.57 -12.72 44.05
N ILE A 192 10.30 -11.61 44.13
CA ILE A 192 10.07 -10.42 43.30
C ILE A 192 10.44 -10.71 41.84
N PHE A 193 11.52 -11.45 41.61
CA PHE A 193 11.91 -11.87 40.27
C PHE A 193 10.82 -12.73 39.61
N SER A 194 10.22 -13.67 40.35
CA SER A 194 9.11 -14.47 39.84
C SER A 194 7.88 -13.60 39.49
N ILE A 195 7.56 -12.59 40.30
CA ILE A 195 6.46 -11.66 40.00
C ILE A 195 6.76 -10.82 38.76
N ALA A 196 7.98 -10.28 38.63
CA ALA A 196 8.39 -9.49 37.48
C ALA A 196 8.37 -10.31 36.18
N VAL A 197 8.83 -11.57 36.23
CA VAL A 197 8.76 -12.49 35.08
C VAL A 197 7.31 -12.81 34.72
N ALA A 198 6.45 -13.07 35.70
CA ALA A 198 5.02 -13.32 35.48
C ALA A 198 4.32 -12.10 34.85
N PHE A 199 4.66 -10.89 35.30
CA PHE A 199 4.10 -9.67 34.75
C PHE A 199 4.58 -9.43 33.31
N LEU A 200 5.87 -9.58 33.04
CA LEU A 200 6.44 -9.44 31.70
C LEU A 200 5.86 -10.47 30.73
N SER A 201 5.67 -11.71 31.18
CA SER A 201 5.06 -12.76 30.36
C SER A 201 3.57 -12.53 30.13
N TYR A 202 2.83 -11.96 31.09
CA TYR A 202 1.44 -11.53 30.89
C TYR A 202 1.33 -10.41 29.84
N GLU A 203 2.20 -9.39 29.90
CA GLU A 203 2.23 -8.30 28.92
C GLU A 203 2.57 -8.81 27.51
N ILE A 204 3.57 -9.69 27.39
CA ILE A 204 3.91 -10.33 26.11
C ILE A 204 2.73 -11.16 25.58
N PHE A 205 2.07 -11.95 26.43
CA PHE A 205 0.91 -12.75 26.04
C PHE A 205 -0.26 -11.88 25.57
N TYR A 206 -0.59 -10.83 26.32
CA TYR A 206 -1.66 -9.88 25.97
C TYR A 206 -1.37 -9.19 24.64
N PHE A 207 -0.11 -8.75 24.43
CA PHE A 207 0.32 -8.15 23.18
C PHE A 207 0.22 -9.11 21.99
N THR A 208 0.59 -10.38 22.20
CA THR A 208 0.51 -11.42 21.17
C THR A 208 -0.94 -11.71 20.78
N GLN A 209 -1.85 -11.79 21.76
CA GLN A 209 -3.29 -11.97 21.50
C GLN A 209 -3.90 -10.78 20.76
N MET A 210 -3.54 -9.55 21.15
CA MET A 210 -3.99 -8.35 20.46
C MET A 210 -3.53 -8.31 18.99
N ILE A 211 -2.31 -8.78 18.68
CA ILE A 211 -1.85 -8.93 17.29
C ILE A 211 -2.67 -10.01 16.59
N GLN A 212 -2.86 -11.16 17.22
CA GLN A 212 -3.56 -12.28 16.60
C GLN A 212 -5.02 -11.92 16.25
N ASP A 213 -5.75 -11.28 17.16
CA ASP A 213 -7.13 -10.82 16.92
C ASP A 213 -7.23 -9.74 15.83
N LYS A 214 -6.18 -8.92 15.65
CA LYS A 214 -6.16 -7.83 14.67
C LYS A 214 -5.79 -8.31 13.26
N TYR A 215 -5.06 -9.41 13.13
CA TYR A 215 -4.53 -9.90 11.84
C TYR A 215 -5.11 -11.23 11.37
N PHE A 216 -5.74 -12.03 12.24
CA PHE A 216 -6.27 -13.35 11.88
C PHE A 216 -7.80 -13.47 11.85
N LYS A 217 -8.54 -12.38 12.10
CA LYS A 217 -10.02 -12.40 12.04
C LYS A 217 -10.61 -12.47 10.62
N TYR A 218 -9.77 -12.59 9.59
CA TYR A 218 -10.16 -12.57 8.18
C TYR A 218 -9.52 -13.70 7.34
N PHE A 219 -9.18 -14.82 8.00
CA PHE A 219 -8.93 -16.10 7.33
C PHE A 219 -10.05 -17.09 7.64
#